data_AF-A0A840DR50-F1
#
_entry.id   AF-A0A840DR50-F1
#
_cell.length_a   1.000
_cell.length_b   1.000
_cell.length_c   1.000
_cell.angle_alpha   90.00
_cell.angle_beta   90.00
_cell.angle_gamma   90.00
#
_symmetry.space_group_name_H-M   'P 1'
#
loop_
_entity.id
_entity.type
_entity.pdbx_description
1 polymer ?
#
loop_
_entity_poly.entity_id
_entity_poly.type
_entity_poly.pdbx_seq_one_letter_code
_entity_poly.pdbx_strand_id
1 'polypeptide(L)'
;MFAAVRWIINILLLLLLVFAALSALGNMIGLPQQIASLGSAVSAIGWFWLVTPVLLPLLLGAAALVGSRKRPGLRPLLLLLAVALTALWQLEILYLIPPGTYFQ
;
A
#
# COMPACT_ATOMS: atom_id res chain seq x y z
N MET A 1 -8.24 18.98 24.60
CA MET A 1 -6.89 18.57 24.18
C MET A 1 -6.86 17.25 23.39
N PHE A 2 -7.51 16.17 23.86
CA PHE A 2 -7.46 14.85 23.19
C PHE A 2 -8.07 14.76 21.78
N ALA A 3 -9.02 15.62 21.43
CA ALA A 3 -9.67 15.58 20.11
C ALA A 3 -8.73 16.01 18.97
N ALA A 4 -7.95 17.07 19.18
CA ALA A 4 -6.99 17.57 18.18
C ALA A 4 -5.89 16.55 17.88
N VAL A 5 -5.32 15.95 18.93
CA VAL A 5 -4.29 14.89 18.80
C VAL A 5 -4.81 13.70 18.00
N ARG A 6 -6.04 13.24 18.28
CA ARG A 6 -6.66 12.14 17.53
C ARG A 6 -6.89 12.46 16.05
N TRP A 7 -7.27 13.71 15.75
CA TRP A 7 -7.40 14.17 14.37
C TRP A 7 -6.07 14.17 13.63
N ILE A 8 -5.01 14.70 14.26
CA ILE A 8 -3.66 14.72 13.70
C ILE A 8 -3.19 13.28 13.42
N ILE A 9 -3.35 12.36 14.38
CA ILE A 9 -2.98 10.94 14.19
C ILE A 9 -3.71 10.33 12.99
N ASN A 10 -5.04 10.52 12.90
CA ASN A 10 -5.81 9.97 11.78
C ASN A 10 -5.35 10.55 10.43
N ILE A 11 -5.08 11.86 10.36
CA ILE A 11 -4.60 12.52 9.15
C ILE A 11 -3.24 11.96 8.75
N LEU A 12 -2.30 11.86 9.69
CA LEU A 12 -0.97 11.31 9.42
C LEU A 12 -1.04 9.86 8.91
N LEU A 13 -1.86 9.03 9.54
CA LEU A 13 -2.03 7.63 9.11
C LEU A 13 -2.67 7.53 7.72
N LEU A 14 -3.66 8.37 7.40
CA LEU A 14 -4.26 8.41 6.07
C LEU A 14 -3.26 8.91 5.02
N LEU A 15 -2.50 9.96 5.33
CA LEU A 15 -1.44 10.46 4.45
C LEU A 15 -0.40 9.38 4.17
N LEU A 16 -0.03 8.59 5.18
CA LEU A 16 0.91 7.48 5.02
C LEU A 16 0.37 6.39 4.09
N LEU A 17 -0.91 6.03 4.19
CA LEU A 17 -1.55 5.09 3.26
C LEU A 17 -1.61 5.64 1.83
N VAL A 18 -1.94 6.92 1.67
CA VAL A 18 -1.95 7.59 0.35
C VAL A 18 -0.54 7.61 -0.24
N PHE A 19 0.46 8.00 0.55
CA PHE A 19 1.85 7.99 0.14
C PHE A 19 2.30 6.59 -0.29
N ALA A 20 1.99 5.55 0.50
CA ALA A 20 2.31 4.17 0.16
C ALA A 20 1.69 3.73 -1.18
N ALA A 21 0.43 4.11 -1.45
CA ALA A 21 -0.24 3.83 -2.72
C ALA A 21 0.43 4.56 -3.90
N LEU A 22 0.82 5.83 -3.72
CA LEU A 22 1.49 6.62 -4.75
C LEU A 22 2.89 6.10 -5.06
N SER A 23 3.66 5.69 -4.05
CA SER A 23 4.97 5.06 -4.23
C SER A 23 4.84 3.74 -5.00
N ALA A 24 3.87 2.89 -4.61
CA ALA A 24 3.58 1.66 -5.34
C ALA A 24 3.15 1.92 -6.79
N LEU A 25 2.37 2.97 -7.03
CA LEU A 25 1.95 3.37 -8.38
C LEU A 25 3.15 3.79 -9.23
N GLY A 26 4.10 4.54 -8.64
CA GLY A 26 5.37 4.86 -9.28
C GLY A 26 6.14 3.60 -9.72
N ASN A 27 6.22 2.59 -8.85
CA ASN A 27 6.85 1.30 -9.18
C ASN A 27 6.09 0.56 -10.30
N MET A 28 4.76 0.54 -10.24
CA MET A 28 3.90 -0.08 -11.27
C MET A 28 4.08 0.56 -12.65
N ILE A 29 4.38 1.86 -12.73
CA ILE A 29 4.64 2.56 -13.99
C ILE A 29 6.10 2.40 -14.44
N GLY A 30 7.05 2.53 -13.50
CA GLY A 30 8.49 2.55 -13.81
C GLY A 30 9.10 1.19 -14.11
N LEU A 31 8.74 0.14 -13.36
CA LEU A 31 9.34 -1.19 -13.53
C LEU A 31 9.03 -1.82 -14.90
N PRO A 32 7.79 -1.76 -15.44
CA PRO A 32 7.53 -2.28 -16.79
C PRO A 32 8.36 -1.59 -17.88
N GLN A 33 8.60 -0.28 -17.75
CA GLN A 33 9.43 0.47 -18.70
C GLN A 33 10.90 0.02 -18.64
N GLN A 34 11.42 -0.21 -17.43
CA GLN A 34 12.77 -0.76 -17.24
C GLN A 34 12.88 -2.18 -17.81
N ILE A 35 11.90 -3.04 -17.56
CA ILE A 35 11.88 -4.41 -18.08
C ILE A 35 11.81 -4.42 -19.62
N ALA A 36 10.98 -3.56 -20.20
CA ALA A 36 10.90 -3.40 -21.66
C ALA A 36 12.22 -2.93 -22.28
N SER A 37 12.97 -2.06 -21.60
CA SER A 37 14.29 -1.61 -22.07
C SER A 37 15.34 -2.73 -22.12
N LEU A 38 15.11 -3.83 -21.41
CA LEU A 38 15.94 -5.04 -21.41
C LEU A 38 15.49 -6.09 -22.45
N GLY A 39 14.48 -5.77 -23.26
CA GLY A 39 13.94 -6.68 -24.28
C GLY A 39 13.04 -7.79 -23.72
N SER A 40 12.50 -7.63 -22.51
CA SER A 40 11.59 -8.57 -21.86
C SER A 40 10.23 -7.91 -21.57
N ALA A 41 9.24 -8.70 -21.16
CA ALA A 41 7.94 -8.20 -20.75
C ALA A 41 7.67 -8.52 -19.27
N VAL A 42 6.72 -7.79 -18.68
CA VAL A 42 6.26 -8.09 -17.32
C VAL A 42 5.39 -9.33 -17.34
N SER A 43 5.72 -10.31 -16.52
CA SER A 43 4.94 -11.54 -16.37
C SER A 43 3.55 -11.31 -15.75
N ALA A 44 2.62 -12.24 -15.94
CA ALA A 44 1.29 -12.17 -15.30
C ALA A 44 1.39 -12.10 -13.76
N ILE A 45 2.33 -12.84 -13.17
CA ILE A 45 2.57 -12.81 -11.72
C ILE A 45 3.28 -11.52 -11.30
N GLY A 46 4.17 -10.97 -12.15
CA GLY A 46 4.78 -9.66 -11.94
C GLY A 46 3.74 -8.54 -11.85
N TRP A 47 2.73 -8.55 -12.72
CA TRP A 47 1.62 -7.61 -12.65
C TRP A 47 0.82 -7.73 -11.35
N PHE A 48 0.61 -8.96 -10.85
CA PHE A 48 -0.02 -9.15 -9.55
C PHE A 48 0.77 -8.48 -8.42
N TRP A 49 2.10 -8.63 -8.42
CA TRP A 49 2.98 -7.98 -7.43
C TRP A 49 3.05 -6.45 -7.57
N LEU A 50 2.86 -5.90 -8.77
CA LEU A 50 2.83 -4.45 -8.99
C LEU A 50 1.49 -3.82 -8.60
N VAL A 51 0.37 -4.50 -8.87
CA VAL A 51 -0.98 -3.97 -8.62
C VAL A 51 -1.36 -4.07 -7.15
N THR A 52 -1.03 -5.18 -6.48
CA THR A 52 -1.47 -5.44 -5.11
C THR A 52 -1.03 -4.34 -4.12
N PRO A 53 0.22 -3.84 -4.13
CA PRO A 53 0.68 -2.76 -3.25
C PRO A 53 0.00 -1.41 -3.49
N VAL A 54 -0.55 -1.18 -4.69
CA VAL A 54 -1.34 0.02 -5.00
C VAL A 54 -2.71 -0.08 -4.37
N LEU A 55 -3.39 -1.22 -4.52
CA LEU A 55 -4.76 -1.40 -4.07
C LEU A 55 -4.88 -1.61 -2.55
N LEU A 56 -3.94 -2.37 -1.97
CA LEU A 56 -3.99 -2.77 -0.56
C LEU A 56 -4.15 -1.59 0.43
N PRO A 57 -3.32 -0.52 0.40
CA PRO A 57 -3.49 0.60 1.31
C PRO A 57 -4.83 1.32 1.15
N LEU A 58 -5.34 1.42 -0.07
CA LEU A 58 -6.62 2.07 -0.37
C LEU A 58 -7.79 1.26 0.21
N LEU A 59 -7.79 -0.06 -0.02
CA LEU A 59 -8.83 -0.96 0.47
C LEU A 59 -8.83 -1.05 1.99
N LEU A 60 -7.65 -1.22 2.61
CA LEU A 60 -7.52 -1.28 4.06
C LEU A 60 -7.86 0.06 4.73
N GLY A 61 -7.44 1.18 4.14
CA GLY A 61 -7.80 2.52 4.60
C GLY A 61 -9.31 2.76 4.53
N ALA A 62 -9.95 2.40 3.41
CA ALA A 62 -11.41 2.50 3.26
C ALA A 62 -12.14 1.61 4.27
N ALA A 63 -11.70 0.35 4.44
CA ALA A 63 -12.26 -0.57 5.42
C ALA A 63 -12.14 -0.03 6.86
N ALA A 64 -11.00 0.57 7.21
CA ALA A 64 -10.79 1.19 8.52
C ALA A 64 -11.74 2.38 8.75
N LEU A 65 -11.98 3.22 7.72
CA LEU A 65 -12.89 4.36 7.81
C LEU A 65 -14.36 3.92 7.95
N VAL A 66 -14.78 2.92 7.18
CA VAL A 66 -16.15 2.35 7.22
C VAL A 66 -16.37 1.61 8.54
N GLY A 67 -15.44 0.75 8.96
CA GLY A 67 -15.52 -0.03 10.19
C GLY A 67 -15.51 0.82 11.46
N SER A 68 -14.86 1.98 11.43
CA SER A 68 -14.85 2.93 12.56
C SER A 68 -16.02 3.91 12.58
N ARG A 69 -16.93 3.91 11.60
CA ARG A 69 -17.98 4.94 11.44
C ARG A 69 -18.85 5.11 12.69
N LYS A 70 -19.23 4.01 13.35
CA LYS A 70 -20.05 4.03 14.59
C LYS A 70 -19.23 4.16 15.87
N ARG A 71 -17.91 4.02 15.79
CA ARG A 71 -16.99 4.00 16.94
C ARG A 71 -15.72 4.80 16.62
N PRO A 72 -15.78 6.14 16.64
CA PRO A 72 -14.66 6.99 16.26
C PRO A 72 -13.42 6.77 17.14
N GLY A 73 -13.59 6.23 18.35
CA GLY A 73 -12.51 5.76 19.24
C GLY A 73 -11.58 4.73 18.60
N LEU A 74 -12.12 3.83 17.78
CA LEU A 74 -11.39 2.73 17.14
C LEU A 74 -10.68 3.15 15.84
N ARG A 75 -11.03 4.31 15.27
CA ARG A 75 -10.47 4.78 14.00
C ARG A 75 -8.94 4.79 13.95
N PRO A 76 -8.21 5.40 14.91
CA PRO A 76 -6.75 5.43 14.85
C PRO A 76 -6.14 4.01 14.92
N LEU A 77 -6.75 3.10 15.68
CA LEU A 77 -6.27 1.71 15.78
C LEU A 77 -6.45 0.95 14.46
N LEU A 78 -7.62 1.10 13.82
CA LEU A 78 -7.88 0.46 12.53
C LEU A 78 -7.01 1.04 11.41
N LEU A 79 -6.78 2.37 11.41
CA LEU A 79 -5.87 3.00 10.45
C LEU A 79 -4.42 2.57 10.68
N LEU A 80 -3.98 2.45 11.94
CA LEU A 80 -2.65 1.96 12.27
C LEU A 80 -2.47 0.50 11.82
N LEU A 81 -3.49 -0.34 12.02
CA LEU A 81 -3.50 -1.72 11.52
C LEU A 81 -3.41 -1.76 10.00
N ALA A 82 -4.17 -0.92 9.30
CA ALA A 82 -4.11 -0.81 7.84
C ALA A 82 -2.69 -0.42 7.35
N VAL A 83 -2.05 0.54 8.01
CA VAL A 83 -0.67 0.92 7.75
C VAL A 83 0.29 -0.24 7.99
N ALA A 84 0.19 -0.92 9.14
CA ALA A 84 1.08 -2.02 9.50
C ALA A 84 0.97 -3.18 8.50
N LEU A 85 -0.24 -3.57 8.11
CA LEU A 85 -0.48 -4.61 7.12
C LEU A 85 0.05 -4.21 5.73
N THR A 86 -0.13 -2.95 5.33
CA THR A 86 0.44 -2.42 4.08
C THR A 86 1.96 -2.49 4.10
N ALA A 87 2.58 -2.04 5.18
CA ALA A 87 4.03 -2.04 5.33
C ALA A 87 4.60 -3.46 5.33
N LEU A 88 3.96 -4.39 6.06
CA LEU A 88 4.33 -5.80 6.07
C LEU A 88 4.29 -6.38 4.66
N TRP A 89 3.20 -6.17 3.93
CA TRP A 89 3.07 -6.65 2.55
C TRP A 89 4.15 -6.09 1.62
N GLN A 90 4.49 -4.82 1.73
CA GLN A 90 5.56 -4.23 0.92
C GLN A 90 6.95 -4.76 1.28
N LEU A 91 7.21 -5.05 2.56
CA LEU A 91 8.46 -5.69 3.00
C LEU A 91 8.58 -7.11 2.45
N GLU A 92 7.50 -7.89 2.51
CA GLU A 92 7.44 -9.24 1.94
C GLU A 92 7.77 -9.22 0.44
N ILE A 93 7.19 -8.28 -0.31
CA ILE A 93 7.50 -8.08 -1.74
C ILE A 93 8.96 -7.73 -1.94
N LEU A 94 9.51 -6.82 -1.12
CA LEU A 94 10.89 -6.37 -1.26
C LEU A 94 11.91 -7.48 -0.99
N TYR A 95 11.67 -8.33 0.01
CA TYR A 95 12.66 -9.27 0.51
C TYR A 95 12.47 -10.71 0.07
N LEU A 96 11.23 -11.15 -0.15
CA LEU A 96 10.95 -12.57 -0.41
C LEU A 96 10.61 -12.86 -1.87
N ILE A 97 10.27 -11.84 -2.67
CA ILE A 97 9.86 -12.07 -4.06
C ILE A 97 11.07 -12.00 -4.97
N PRO A 98 11.44 -13.11 -5.64
CA PRO A 98 12.59 -13.12 -6.51
C PRO A 98 12.36 -12.20 -7.72
N PRO A 99 13.37 -11.42 -8.15
CA PRO A 99 13.27 -10.55 -9.32
C PRO A 99 12.85 -11.31 -10.59
N GLY A 100 13.27 -12.57 -10.73
CA GLY A 100 12.91 -13.42 -11.87
C GLY A 100 11.40 -13.63 -12.06
N THR A 101 10.59 -13.43 -11.02
CA THR A 101 9.13 -13.51 -11.14
C THR A 101 8.53 -12.37 -11.96
N TYR A 102 9.23 -11.24 -12.14
CA TYR A 102 8.72 -10.10 -12.91
C TYR A 102 8.93 -10.24 -14.42
N PHE A 103 9.84 -11.11 -14.85
CA PHE A 103 10.25 -11.21 -16.26
C PHE A 103 9.57 -12.39 -16.95
N GLN A 104 9.23 -12.20 -18.22
CA GLN A 104 8.85 -13.26 -19.18
C GLN A 104 9.35 -12.92 -20.58
#